data_AF-A0A6H1NFD4-F1
#
_entry.id   AF-A0A6H1NFD4-F1
#
_cell.length_a   1.000
_cell.length_b   1.000
_cell.length_c   1.000
_cell.angle_alpha   90.00
_cell.angle_beta   90.00
_cell.angle_gamma   90.00
#
_symmetry.space_group_name_H-M   'P 1'
#
loop_
_entity.id
_entity.type
_entity.pdbx_description
1 polymer ?
#
loop_
_entity_poly.entity_id
_entity_poly.type
_entity_poly.pdbx_seq_one_letter_code
_entity_poly.pdbx_strand_id
1 'polypeptide(L)'
;MCRNADKPVTVVYDIEVVDPESGFYKGEVTVAGPGGQTPSGKFKVVTAGDGTTSCGPNTGSWGIYDVICGVSVTIPAGAAAGTWAVSRIRLTDHAGNTPQQCEFPGAQRTVADHGH
;
A
#
# COMPACT_ATOMS: atom_id res chain seq x y z
N MET A 1 8.03 -22.21 16.50
CA MET A 1 7.55 -22.31 15.11
C MET A 1 6.54 -21.20 14.89
N CYS A 2 6.70 -20.34 13.89
CA CYS A 2 5.67 -19.34 13.57
C CYS A 2 4.48 -20.05 12.93
N ARG A 3 3.27 -19.87 13.47
CA ARG A 3 2.04 -20.47 12.93
C ARG A 3 1.40 -19.52 11.92
N ASN A 4 0.58 -20.05 11.03
CA ASN A 4 -0.20 -19.24 10.07
C ASN A 4 -1.12 -18.26 10.81
N ALA A 5 -1.54 -17.20 10.12
CA ALA A 5 -2.45 -16.22 10.70
C ALA A 5 -3.84 -16.84 10.90
N ASP A 6 -4.32 -16.97 12.14
CA ASP A 6 -5.64 -17.56 12.44
C ASP A 6 -6.81 -16.60 12.12
N LYS A 7 -6.50 -15.31 11.95
CA LYS A 7 -7.44 -14.25 11.53
C LYS A 7 -6.80 -13.41 10.43
N PRO A 8 -7.60 -12.68 9.62
CA PRO A 8 -7.03 -11.73 8.67
C PRO A 8 -6.22 -10.66 9.41
N VAL A 9 -5.05 -10.33 8.86
CA VAL A 9 -4.18 -9.27 9.40
C VAL A 9 -4.12 -8.13 8.39
N THR A 10 -4.34 -6.91 8.87
CA THR A 10 -4.17 -5.71 8.02
C THR A 10 -2.79 -5.13 8.24
N VAL A 11 -2.04 -4.97 7.16
CA VAL A 11 -0.72 -4.32 7.16
C VAL A 11 -0.84 -3.00 6.40
N VAL A 12 -0.31 -1.92 6.99
CA VAL A 12 -0.28 -0.60 6.36
C VAL A 12 1.12 -0.34 5.79
N TYR A 13 1.15 0.06 4.51
CA TYR A 13 2.35 0.46 3.79
C TYR A 13 2.28 1.95 3.49
N ASP A 14 3.29 2.72 3.92
CA ASP A 14 3.36 4.14 3.63
C ASP A 14 4.12 4.35 2.31
N ILE A 15 3.55 5.18 1.42
CA ILE A 15 4.07 5.43 0.07
C ILE A 15 4.11 6.92 -0.16
N GLU A 16 5.31 7.45 -0.39
CA GLU A 16 5.52 8.82 -0.81
C GLU A 16 5.42 8.89 -2.34
N VAL A 17 4.58 9.80 -2.83
CA VAL A 17 4.38 10.04 -4.27
C VAL A 17 4.59 11.52 -4.55
N VAL A 18 5.54 11.80 -5.43
CA VAL A 18 5.83 13.15 -5.92
C VAL A 18 5.61 13.16 -7.43
N ASP A 19 4.61 13.90 -7.88
CA ASP A 19 4.34 14.16 -9.30
C ASP A 19 4.07 15.66 -9.47
N PRO A 20 5.09 16.48 -9.79
CA PRO A 20 4.95 17.92 -9.92
C PRO A 20 4.29 18.36 -11.24
N GLU A 21 4.14 17.46 -12.22
CA GLU A 21 3.63 17.81 -13.55
C GLU A 21 2.10 17.74 -13.58
N SER A 22 1.53 16.61 -13.16
CA SER A 22 0.09 16.38 -13.31
C SER A 22 -0.61 16.07 -12.00
N GLY A 23 0.12 15.66 -10.97
CA GLY A 23 -0.41 15.31 -9.66
C GLY A 23 -0.93 13.87 -9.60
N PHE A 24 -0.75 13.24 -8.45
CA PHE A 24 -1.17 11.88 -8.18
C PHE A 24 -2.68 11.78 -7.95
N TYR A 25 -3.30 10.71 -8.50
CA TYR A 25 -4.72 10.44 -8.34
C TYR A 25 -5.02 9.16 -7.55
N LYS A 26 -4.50 8.00 -8.00
CA LYS A 26 -4.82 6.70 -7.38
C LYS A 26 -3.77 5.64 -7.63
N GLY A 27 -3.75 4.60 -6.81
CA GLY A 27 -2.83 3.49 -6.97
C GLY A 27 -3.30 2.18 -6.37
N GLU A 28 -2.47 1.17 -6.58
CA GLU A 28 -2.62 -0.18 -6.05
C GLU A 28 -1.25 -0.75 -5.70
N VAL A 29 -1.16 -1.36 -4.52
CA VAL A 29 0.02 -2.04 -4.01
C VAL A 29 -0.28 -3.51 -3.96
N THR A 30 0.59 -4.32 -4.54
CA THR A 30 0.60 -5.77 -4.39
C THR A 30 1.78 -6.16 -3.52
N VAL A 31 1.55 -7.07 -2.59
CA VAL A 31 2.60 -7.64 -1.75
C VAL A 31 2.76 -9.11 -2.09
N ALA A 32 3.97 -9.65 -2.00
CA ALA A 32 4.25 -11.08 -2.10
C ALA A 32 4.61 -11.61 -0.72
N GLY A 33 4.05 -12.77 -0.37
CA GLY A 33 4.34 -13.46 0.88
C GLY A 33 4.58 -14.95 0.71
N PRO A 34 4.78 -15.66 1.84
CA PRO A 34 5.05 -17.09 1.82
C PRO A 34 3.92 -17.88 1.14
N GLY A 35 4.31 -18.96 0.44
CA GLY A 35 3.38 -19.78 -0.34
C GLY A 35 2.92 -19.14 -1.65
N GLY A 36 3.58 -18.09 -2.13
CA GLY A 36 3.27 -17.43 -3.41
C GLY A 36 2.01 -16.55 -3.36
N GLN A 37 1.54 -16.21 -2.16
CA GLN A 37 0.34 -15.38 -1.99
C GLN A 37 0.64 -13.92 -2.36
N THR A 38 -0.31 -13.29 -3.07
CA THR A 38 -0.14 -11.92 -3.56
C THR A 38 -1.36 -11.00 -3.31
N PRO A 39 -1.72 -10.66 -2.06
CA PRO A 39 -2.81 -9.74 -1.79
C PRO A 39 -2.47 -8.32 -2.24
N SER A 40 -3.51 -7.52 -2.50
CA SER A 40 -3.36 -6.12 -2.90
C SER A 40 -4.23 -5.16 -2.09
N GLY A 41 -3.79 -3.91 -2.02
CA GLY A 41 -4.50 -2.78 -1.41
C GLY A 41 -4.57 -1.62 -2.40
N LYS A 42 -5.76 -1.02 -2.53
CA LYS A 42 -6.00 0.14 -3.41
C LYS A 42 -6.12 1.40 -2.58
N PHE A 43 -5.66 2.51 -3.15
CA PHE A 43 -5.69 3.82 -2.51
C PHE A 43 -5.93 4.90 -3.56
N LYS A 44 -6.47 6.04 -3.12
CA LYS A 44 -6.70 7.21 -3.96
C LYS A 44 -6.58 8.48 -3.13
N VAL A 45 -6.22 9.57 -3.78
CA VAL A 45 -6.28 10.90 -3.17
C VAL A 45 -7.75 11.31 -3.06
N VAL A 46 -8.09 11.85 -1.89
CA VAL A 46 -9.37 12.47 -1.58
C VAL A 46 -9.07 13.88 -1.10
N THR A 47 -9.65 14.85 -1.78
CA THR A 47 -9.60 16.27 -1.38
C THR A 47 -10.88 16.60 -0.63
N ALA A 48 -10.75 17.05 0.61
CA ALA A 48 -11.87 17.55 1.40
C ALA A 48 -12.29 18.95 0.92
N GLY A 49 -13.46 19.41 1.40
CA GLY A 49 -14.02 20.70 0.99
C GLY A 49 -13.18 21.92 1.41
N ASP A 50 -12.29 21.75 2.38
CA ASP A 50 -11.31 22.76 2.82
C ASP A 50 -9.99 22.73 2.02
N GLY A 51 -9.90 21.86 1.02
CA GLY A 51 -8.71 21.70 0.17
C GLY A 51 -7.67 20.72 0.73
N THR A 52 -7.86 20.16 1.93
CA THR A 52 -6.93 19.18 2.48
C THR A 52 -6.99 17.85 1.71
N THR A 53 -5.83 17.31 1.38
CA THR A 53 -5.68 16.05 0.63
C THR A 53 -5.29 14.90 1.56
N SER A 54 -5.94 13.75 1.37
CA SER A 54 -5.68 12.52 2.12
C SER A 54 -5.70 11.29 1.22
N CYS A 55 -5.00 10.22 1.60
CA CYS A 55 -5.01 8.95 0.86
C CYS A 55 -4.72 7.74 1.78
N GLY A 56 -5.65 7.50 2.70
CA GLY A 56 -5.61 6.35 3.61
C GLY A 56 -5.04 6.68 5.00
N PRO A 57 -4.76 5.68 5.84
CA PRO A 57 -4.09 5.88 7.13
C PRO A 57 -2.76 6.61 6.98
N ASN A 58 -2.27 7.22 8.06
CA ASN A 58 -0.95 7.88 8.12
C ASN A 58 -0.68 8.91 7.01
N THR A 59 -1.73 9.57 6.47
CA THR A 59 -1.53 10.53 5.39
C THR A 59 -0.78 11.77 5.89
N GLY A 60 0.30 12.13 5.20
CA GLY A 60 0.86 13.49 5.17
C GLY A 60 0.73 14.04 3.76
N SER A 61 0.27 15.28 3.58
CA SER A 61 0.06 15.81 2.22
C SER A 61 0.33 17.30 2.13
N TRP A 62 0.98 17.67 1.02
CA TRP A 62 1.19 19.05 0.58
C TRP A 62 0.43 19.33 -0.73
N GLY A 63 -0.66 18.60 -0.97
CA GLY A 63 -1.48 18.64 -2.19
C GLY A 63 -1.36 17.35 -3.00
N ILE A 64 -1.96 17.35 -4.19
CA ILE A 64 -1.91 16.19 -5.11
C ILE A 64 -0.52 15.97 -5.73
N TYR A 65 0.37 16.96 -5.66
CA TYR A 65 1.70 16.91 -6.27
C TYR A 65 2.77 16.27 -5.38
N ASP A 66 2.50 16.20 -4.07
CA ASP A 66 3.39 15.61 -3.06
C ASP A 66 2.54 15.08 -1.89
N VAL A 67 2.47 13.76 -1.79
CA VAL A 67 1.62 13.08 -0.81
C VAL A 67 2.21 11.76 -0.32
N ILE A 68 2.08 11.53 0.99
CA ILE A 68 2.33 10.26 1.66
C ILE A 68 0.99 9.55 1.88
N CYS A 69 0.85 8.36 1.31
CA CYS A 69 -0.35 7.52 1.39
C CYS A 69 -0.10 6.26 2.20
N GLY A 70 -0.91 6.00 3.23
CA GLY A 70 -0.96 4.68 3.87
C GLY A 70 -1.93 3.76 3.13
N VAL A 71 -1.43 2.60 2.72
CA VAL A 71 -2.18 1.60 1.97
C VAL A 71 -2.40 0.37 2.82
N SER A 72 -3.64 0.10 3.17
CA SER A 72 -4.03 -1.12 3.89
C SER A 72 -4.10 -2.31 2.95
N VAL A 73 -3.31 -3.35 3.23
CA VAL A 73 -3.37 -4.65 2.56
C VAL A 73 -3.80 -5.70 3.58
N THR A 74 -4.88 -6.40 3.26
CA THR A 74 -5.40 -7.48 4.12
C THR A 74 -4.79 -8.82 3.70
N ILE A 75 -4.03 -9.42 4.61
CA ILE A 75 -3.54 -10.79 4.49
C ILE A 75 -4.64 -11.71 5.02
N PRO A 76 -5.12 -12.70 4.22
CA PRO A 76 -6.24 -13.55 4.61
C PRO A 76 -5.89 -14.49 5.77
N ALA A 77 -6.92 -14.96 6.48
CA ALA A 77 -6.76 -16.03 7.45
C ALA A 77 -6.24 -17.32 6.78
N GLY A 78 -5.42 -18.08 7.50
CA GLY A 78 -4.73 -19.26 6.99
C GLY A 78 -3.46 -18.95 6.18
N ALA A 79 -3.18 -17.67 5.90
CA ALA A 79 -1.95 -17.28 5.23
C ALA A 79 -0.73 -17.65 6.08
N ALA A 80 0.29 -18.20 5.43
CA ALA A 80 1.54 -18.55 6.09
C ALA A 80 2.22 -17.32 6.70
N ALA A 81 2.62 -17.45 7.97
CA ALA A 81 3.42 -16.43 8.64
C ALA A 81 4.81 -16.31 8.00
N GLY A 82 5.36 -15.11 8.04
CA GLY A 82 6.66 -14.81 7.44
C GLY A 82 6.74 -13.37 6.95
N THR A 83 7.72 -13.12 6.09
CA THR A 83 7.97 -11.80 5.53
C THR A 83 7.09 -11.56 4.32
N TRP A 84 6.35 -10.45 4.35
CA TRP A 84 5.55 -9.96 3.25
C TRP A 84 6.24 -8.71 2.69
N ALA A 85 6.54 -8.71 1.40
CA ALA A 85 7.26 -7.63 0.74
C ALA A 85 6.37 -7.00 -0.34
N VAL A 86 6.46 -5.69 -0.55
CA VAL A 86 5.85 -5.07 -1.73
C VAL A 86 6.48 -5.68 -2.98
N SER A 87 5.67 -6.20 -3.89
CA SER A 87 6.13 -6.80 -5.15
C SER A 87 5.79 -5.92 -6.36
N ARG A 88 4.72 -5.13 -6.27
CA ARG A 88 4.30 -4.24 -7.35
C ARG A 88 3.58 -3.02 -6.79
N ILE A 89 3.87 -1.85 -7.36
CA ILE A 89 3.06 -0.65 -7.18
C ILE A 89 2.61 -0.17 -8.56
N ARG A 90 1.32 0.09 -8.72
CA ARG A 90 0.73 0.73 -9.90
C ARG A 90 0.16 2.07 -9.49
N LEU A 91 0.69 3.14 -10.06
CA LEU A 91 0.23 4.51 -9.82
C LEU A 91 -0.48 5.04 -11.07
N THR A 92 -1.43 5.94 -10.88
CA THR A 92 -2.13 6.67 -11.93
C THR A 92 -2.17 8.13 -11.52
N ASP A 93 -1.69 8.99 -12.40
CA ASP A 93 -1.75 10.44 -12.22
C ASP A 93 -3.08 11.02 -12.74
N HIS A 94 -3.27 12.33 -12.61
CA HIS A 94 -4.46 13.03 -13.10
C HIS A 94 -4.50 13.19 -14.63
N ALA A 95 -3.36 13.12 -15.32
CA ALA A 95 -3.30 13.08 -16.78
C ALA A 95 -3.67 11.69 -17.35
N GLY A 96 -3.80 10.67 -16.48
CA GLY A 96 -4.11 9.30 -16.84
C GLY A 96 -2.87 8.47 -17.18
N ASN A 97 -1.66 9.00 -16.97
CA ASN A 97 -0.46 8.21 -17.13
C ASN A 97 -0.35 7.21 -15.99
N THR A 98 0.00 5.98 -16.35
CA THR A 98 0.41 4.94 -15.41
C THR A 98 1.87 4.64 -15.67
N PRO A 99 2.82 5.16 -14.86
CA PRO A 99 4.23 4.82 -15.06
C PRO A 99 4.42 3.30 -14.99
N GLN A 100 5.35 2.83 -15.81
CA GLN A 100 5.68 1.42 -15.92
C GLN A 100 6.11 0.87 -14.55
N GLN A 101 5.61 -0.32 -14.22
CA GLN A 101 5.75 -1.00 -12.93
C GLN A 101 7.14 -0.82 -12.31
N CYS A 102 7.23 -0.14 -11.18
CA CYS A 102 8.44 -0.16 -10.36
C CYS A 102 8.37 -1.41 -9.47
N GLU A 103 9.35 -2.30 -9.61
CA GLU A 103 9.55 -3.44 -8.70
C GLU A 103 10.34 -2.94 -7.47
N PHE A 104 9.80 -3.13 -6.27
CA PHE A 104 10.40 -2.64 -5.03
C PHE A 104 10.82 -3.80 -4.11
N PRO A 105 12.05 -4.32 -4.22
CA PRO A 105 12.49 -5.42 -3.36
C PRO A 105 12.69 -5.04 -1.87
N GLY A 106 12.44 -3.79 -1.45
CA GLY A 106 12.88 -3.26 -0.15
C GLY A 106 11.83 -3.02 0.94
N ALA A 107 10.54 -2.88 0.61
CA ALA A 107 9.51 -2.60 1.63
C ALA A 107 8.97 -3.91 2.21
N GLN A 108 9.48 -4.32 3.37
CA GLN A 108 9.15 -5.59 4.03
C GLN A 108 8.45 -5.39 5.38
N ARG A 109 7.41 -6.18 5.64
CA ARG A 109 6.73 -6.29 6.94
C ARG A 109 6.65 -7.75 7.34
N THR A 110 7.01 -8.07 8.59
CA THR A 110 6.87 -9.43 9.13
C THR A 110 5.49 -9.57 9.74
N VAL A 111 4.73 -10.57 9.29
CA VAL A 111 3.44 -10.92 9.88
C VAL A 111 3.64 -12.11 10.81
N ALA A 112 3.40 -11.86 12.09
CA ALA A 112 3.40 -12.86 13.16
C ALA A 112 2.02 -12.88 13.83
N ASP A 113 1.60 -14.06 14.29
CA ASP A 113 0.36 -14.23 15.04
C ASP A 113 0.50 -13.59 16.44
N HIS A 114 -0.43 -12.69 16.79
CA HIS A 114 -0.62 -12.22 18.17
C HIS A 114 -1.76 -13.01 18.80
N GLY A 115 -1.48 -14.28 19.10
CA GLY A 115 -2.37 -15.14 19.87
C GLY A 115 -2.52 -14.61 21.31
N HIS A 116 -3.77 -14.47 21.76
CA HIS A 116 -4.14 -14.30 23.16
C HIS A 116 -4.63 -15.66 23.68
#